data_AF-A0A3C0QTH1-F1
#
_entry.id   AF-A0A3C0QTH1-F1
#
_cell.length_a   1.000
_cell.length_b   1.000
_cell.length_c   1.000
_cell.angle_alpha   90.00
_cell.angle_beta   90.00
_cell.angle_gamma   90.00
#
_symmetry.space_group_name_H-M   'P 1'
#
loop_
_entity.id
_entity.type
_entity.pdbx_description
1 polymer ?
#
loop_
_entity_poly.entity_id
_entity_poly.type
_entity_poly.pdbx_seq_one_letter_code
_entity_poly.pdbx_strand_id
1 'polypeptide(L)'
;MLLYKFPTPLTEAQLIARHNRFIAEVLLPDNTVSFAHCPNTGSMMGCCYPNASVMLSISDNPIRKTSYTWQLVQVNGNWVGVNTALANNLVRAALQNHLLPGLSHFDWIRQEVGVGKSRLDFLAAKDGQECFIEVKNVTLCKDGMAMFPDSPTARGQKHLDTLMEIVQKGGRGAIVFVVQRTDALAFCAASSIDPLYAQKLRSAFYYGVEIYAMQVKPTPEGIFFEKTLPVNWELLNLENPFEFKQELL
;
A
#
# COMPACT_ATOMS: atom_id res chain seq x y z
N MET A 1 -5.23 -17.17 -1.64
CA MET A 1 -6.48 -17.11 -0.82
C MET A 1 -7.22 -15.81 -1.13
N LEU A 2 -8.55 -15.79 -1.28
CA LEU A 2 -9.29 -14.54 -1.52
C LEU A 2 -9.35 -13.68 -0.25
N LEU A 3 -8.85 -12.44 -0.31
CA LEU A 3 -8.89 -11.47 0.82
C LEU A 3 -10.00 -10.44 0.66
N TYR A 4 -10.30 -10.04 -0.57
CA TYR A 4 -11.32 -9.04 -0.85
C TYR A 4 -12.06 -9.37 -2.14
N LYS A 5 -13.38 -9.50 -2.05
CA LYS A 5 -14.27 -9.64 -3.20
C LYS A 5 -14.89 -8.29 -3.51
N PHE A 6 -14.85 -7.86 -4.77
CA PHE A 6 -15.54 -6.65 -5.18
C PHE A 6 -17.06 -6.84 -5.02
N PRO A 7 -17.79 -5.86 -4.44
CA PRO A 7 -19.23 -5.98 -4.24
C PRO A 7 -20.01 -6.12 -5.55
N THR A 8 -19.49 -5.53 -6.63
CA THR A 8 -20.05 -5.57 -7.98
C THR A 8 -18.96 -6.00 -8.97
N PRO A 9 -19.32 -6.65 -10.09
CA PRO A 9 -18.40 -6.88 -11.20
C PRO A 9 -17.76 -5.57 -11.64
N LEU A 10 -16.45 -5.60 -11.89
CA LEU A 10 -15.74 -4.41 -12.33
C LEU A 10 -16.00 -4.13 -13.82
N THR A 11 -16.15 -2.85 -14.14
CA THR A 11 -16.26 -2.34 -15.51
C THR A 11 -14.86 -2.02 -16.04
N GLU A 12 -14.50 -2.61 -17.17
CA GLU A 12 -13.27 -2.25 -17.89
C GLU A 12 -13.44 -0.87 -18.56
N ALA A 13 -12.37 -0.08 -18.55
CA ALA A 13 -12.30 1.21 -19.23
C ALA A 13 -10.83 1.53 -19.59
N GLN A 14 -10.62 2.61 -20.34
CA GLN A 14 -9.28 3.17 -20.58
C GLN A 14 -9.12 4.48 -19.85
N LEU A 15 -7.98 4.69 -19.19
CA LEU A 15 -7.65 5.96 -18.56
C LEU A 15 -7.38 7.02 -19.63
N ILE A 16 -8.13 8.13 -19.63
CA ILE A 16 -7.80 9.29 -20.47
C ILE A 16 -6.79 10.16 -19.72
N ALA A 17 -7.17 10.61 -18.52
CA ALA A 17 -6.34 11.48 -17.69
C ALA A 17 -6.73 11.39 -16.21
N ARG A 18 -5.76 11.69 -15.33
CA ARG A 18 -6.03 11.96 -13.90
C ARG A 18 -5.92 13.46 -13.67
N HIS A 19 -7.06 14.14 -13.64
CA HIS A 19 -7.16 15.60 -13.54
C HIS A 19 -6.66 16.16 -12.21
N ASN A 20 -6.92 15.43 -11.12
CA ASN A 20 -6.45 15.78 -9.80
C ASN A 20 -6.34 14.52 -8.92
N ARG A 21 -6.03 14.69 -7.63
CA ARG A 21 -5.84 13.57 -6.70
C ARG A 21 -7.07 12.66 -6.56
N PHE A 22 -8.26 13.12 -6.91
CA PHE A 22 -9.53 12.46 -6.62
C PHE A 22 -10.37 12.13 -7.85
N ILE A 23 -10.00 12.59 -9.05
CA ILE A 23 -10.79 12.45 -10.27
C ILE A 23 -9.93 11.92 -11.41
N ALA A 24 -10.39 10.83 -12.01
CA ALA A 24 -9.89 10.27 -13.26
C ALA A 24 -10.98 10.33 -14.33
N GLU A 25 -10.61 10.78 -15.52
CA GLU A 25 -11.43 10.71 -16.72
C GLU A 25 -11.10 9.43 -17.48
N VAL A 26 -12.14 8.73 -17.91
CA VAL A 26 -12.04 7.38 -18.48
C VAL A 26 -12.93 7.25 -19.70
N LEU A 27 -12.49 6.42 -20.66
CA LEU A 27 -13.26 6.00 -21.82
C LEU A 27 -13.87 4.63 -21.54
N LEU A 28 -15.20 4.54 -21.52
CA LEU A 28 -15.94 3.30 -21.34
C LEU A 28 -16.01 2.49 -22.65
N PRO A 29 -16.37 1.19 -22.61
CA PRO A 29 -16.40 0.32 -23.80
C PRO A 29 -17.38 0.78 -24.90
N ASP A 30 -18.41 1.55 -24.55
CA ASP A 30 -19.36 2.16 -25.48
C ASP A 30 -18.87 3.48 -26.10
N ASN A 31 -17.59 3.83 -25.88
CA ASN A 31 -16.94 5.08 -26.26
C ASN A 31 -17.45 6.33 -25.54
N THR A 32 -18.21 6.18 -24.44
CA THR A 32 -18.60 7.31 -23.62
C THR A 32 -17.47 7.72 -22.67
N VAL A 33 -17.28 9.03 -22.52
CA VAL A 33 -16.35 9.60 -21.53
C VAL A 33 -17.08 9.73 -20.20
N SER A 34 -16.44 9.27 -19.12
CA SER A 34 -16.98 9.37 -17.76
C SER A 34 -15.92 9.77 -16.75
N PHE A 35 -16.35 10.09 -15.54
CA PHE A 35 -15.46 10.43 -14.41
C PHE A 35 -15.57 9.39 -13.30
N ALA A 36 -14.41 8.85 -12.92
CA ALA A 36 -14.26 7.96 -11.79
C ALA A 36 -13.61 8.69 -10.61
N HIS A 37 -14.04 8.34 -9.40
CA HIS A 37 -13.28 8.68 -8.20
C HIS A 37 -11.93 7.95 -8.23
N CYS A 38 -10.85 8.68 -8.00
CA CYS A 38 -9.52 8.15 -7.72
C CYS A 38 -9.31 8.07 -6.19
N PRO A 39 -9.40 6.87 -5.59
CA PRO A 39 -9.25 6.68 -4.14
C PRO A 39 -7.78 6.59 -3.70
N ASN A 40 -6.86 7.20 -4.45
CA ASN A 40 -5.44 7.26 -4.14
C ASN A 40 -4.99 8.71 -4.15
N THR A 41 -4.53 9.23 -3.02
CA THR A 41 -4.09 10.62 -2.89
C THR A 41 -2.61 10.82 -3.20
N GLY A 42 -1.85 9.74 -3.36
CA GLY A 42 -0.44 9.73 -3.72
C GLY A 42 -0.19 10.16 -5.17
N SER A 43 1.08 10.16 -5.55
CA SER A 43 1.49 10.55 -6.91
C SER A 43 0.99 9.54 -7.95
N MET A 44 0.76 8.28 -7.54
CA MET A 44 0.49 7.16 -8.46
C MET A 44 1.61 7.00 -9.49
N MET A 45 2.85 7.29 -9.08
CA MET A 45 4.02 7.10 -9.91
C MET A 45 4.06 5.66 -10.42
N GLY A 46 4.20 5.50 -11.74
CA GLY A 46 4.19 4.19 -12.38
C GLY A 46 2.82 3.55 -12.57
N CYS A 47 1.71 4.24 -12.26
CA CYS A 47 0.35 3.67 -12.28
C CYS A 47 -0.68 4.56 -13.00
N CYS A 48 -0.27 5.67 -13.60
CA CYS A 48 -1.18 6.68 -14.16
C CYS A 48 -0.74 7.09 -15.56
N TYR A 49 -0.80 6.15 -16.50
CA TYR A 49 -0.44 6.37 -17.91
C TYR A 49 -1.70 6.55 -18.76
N PRO A 50 -1.73 7.53 -19.67
CA PRO A 50 -2.81 7.64 -20.65
C PRO A 50 -2.99 6.33 -21.42
N ASN A 51 -4.24 6.02 -21.75
CA ASN A 51 -4.72 4.81 -22.41
C ASN A 51 -4.49 3.50 -21.64
N ALA A 52 -4.04 3.54 -20.39
CA ALA A 52 -3.93 2.34 -19.58
C ALA A 52 -5.31 1.69 -19.36
N SER A 53 -5.41 0.37 -19.51
CA SER A 53 -6.60 -0.38 -19.11
C SER A 53 -6.81 -0.27 -17.60
N VAL A 54 -8.01 0.09 -17.19
CA VAL A 54 -8.41 0.24 -15.80
C VAL A 54 -9.66 -0.57 -15.51
N MET A 55 -9.83 -0.95 -14.24
CA MET A 55 -11.07 -1.57 -13.76
C MET A 55 -11.75 -0.66 -12.74
N LEU A 56 -13.04 -0.47 -12.92
CA LEU A 56 -13.87 0.45 -12.15
C LEU A 56 -14.97 -0.31 -11.41
N SER A 57 -15.20 0.00 -10.14
CA SER A 57 -16.43 -0.44 -9.47
C SER A 57 -17.53 0.59 -9.69
N ILE A 58 -18.77 0.14 -9.90
CA ILE A 58 -19.94 1.00 -9.99
C ILE A 58 -20.48 1.30 -8.59
N SER A 59 -20.97 2.51 -8.39
CA SER A 59 -21.77 2.91 -7.24
C SER A 59 -23.08 3.52 -7.71
N ASP A 60 -24.17 3.01 -7.14
CA ASP A 60 -25.55 3.43 -7.34
C ASP A 60 -25.99 4.53 -6.37
N ASN A 61 -25.10 5.02 -5.51
CA ASN A 61 -25.42 6.05 -4.53
C ASN A 61 -25.72 7.38 -5.25
N PRO A 62 -26.98 7.88 -5.21
CA PRO A 62 -27.42 9.04 -5.99
C PRO A 62 -26.79 10.36 -5.51
N ILE A 63 -26.18 10.39 -4.33
CA ILE A 63 -25.51 11.58 -3.77
C ILE A 63 -24.08 11.72 -4.32
N ARG A 64 -23.51 10.65 -4.89
CA ARG A 64 -22.13 10.69 -5.41
C ARG A 64 -22.06 11.51 -6.70
N LYS A 65 -21.02 12.33 -6.80
CA LYS A 65 -20.67 13.07 -8.02
C LYS A 65 -20.10 12.18 -9.14
N THR A 66 -19.61 10.99 -8.78
CA THR A 66 -19.01 10.02 -9.72
C THR A 66 -19.66 8.65 -9.51
N SER A 67 -20.14 8.06 -10.60
CA SER A 67 -20.76 6.73 -10.62
C SER A 67 -19.72 5.60 -10.51
N TYR A 68 -18.45 5.92 -10.76
CA TYR A 68 -17.36 4.96 -10.78
C TYR A 68 -16.32 5.25 -9.70
N THR A 69 -15.65 4.19 -9.23
CA THR A 69 -14.42 4.28 -8.44
C THR A 69 -13.34 3.45 -9.12
N TRP A 70 -12.17 4.04 -9.33
CA TRP A 70 -11.03 3.37 -9.93
C TRP A 70 -10.40 2.39 -8.95
N GLN A 71 -10.42 1.10 -9.31
CA GLN A 71 -9.94 0.00 -8.47
C GLN A 71 -8.56 -0.48 -8.90
N LEU A 72 -8.40 -0.82 -10.19
CA LEU A 72 -7.22 -1.46 -10.74
C LEU A 72 -6.72 -0.73 -11.99
N VAL A 73 -5.43 -0.86 -12.28
CA VAL A 73 -4.80 -0.43 -13.54
C VAL A 73 -3.85 -1.51 -14.04
N GLN A 74 -3.77 -1.72 -15.36
CA GLN A 74 -2.72 -2.56 -15.93
C GLN A 74 -1.41 -1.79 -16.04
N VAL A 75 -0.34 -2.41 -15.55
CA VAL A 75 1.04 -1.95 -15.72
C VAL A 75 1.86 -3.14 -16.17
N ASN A 76 2.49 -3.05 -17.34
CA ASN A 76 3.35 -4.11 -17.91
C ASN A 76 2.67 -5.50 -17.89
N GLY A 77 1.38 -5.57 -18.27
CA GLY A 77 0.60 -6.81 -18.30
C GLY A 77 0.14 -7.33 -16.93
N ASN A 78 0.40 -6.62 -15.84
CA ASN A 78 -0.01 -6.99 -14.49
C ASN A 78 -1.08 -6.03 -13.96
N TRP A 79 -2.06 -6.55 -13.23
CA TRP A 79 -3.03 -5.72 -12.50
C TRP A 79 -2.41 -5.15 -11.22
N VAL A 80 -2.50 -3.83 -11.07
CA VAL A 80 -2.07 -3.10 -9.89
C VAL A 80 -3.29 -2.53 -9.16
N GLY A 81 -3.40 -2.82 -7.87
CA GLY A 81 -4.47 -2.29 -7.02
C GLY A 81 -4.17 -0.85 -6.62
N VAL A 82 -4.95 0.11 -7.14
CA VAL A 82 -4.74 1.54 -6.89
C VAL A 82 -5.62 2.08 -5.77
N ASN A 83 -6.68 1.36 -5.39
CA ASN A 83 -7.54 1.76 -4.28
C ASN A 83 -6.88 1.53 -2.92
N THR A 84 -6.27 2.60 -2.38
CA THR A 84 -5.52 2.54 -1.12
C THR A 84 -6.42 2.29 0.08
N ALA A 85 -7.71 2.61 -0.01
CA ALA A 85 -8.67 2.34 1.07
C ALA A 85 -8.87 0.83 1.32
N LEU A 86 -8.51 -0.03 0.36
CA LEU A 86 -8.58 -1.48 0.53
C LEU A 86 -7.42 -2.05 1.33
N ALA A 87 -6.30 -1.35 1.48
CA ALA A 87 -5.09 -1.89 2.13
C ALA A 87 -5.40 -2.38 3.57
N ASN A 88 -6.15 -1.60 4.34
CA ASN A 88 -6.56 -1.98 5.70
C ASN A 88 -7.47 -3.21 5.69
N ASN A 89 -8.41 -3.30 4.74
CA ASN A 89 -9.28 -4.48 4.61
C ASN A 89 -8.47 -5.75 4.29
N LEU A 90 -7.47 -5.63 3.40
CA LEU A 90 -6.59 -6.73 3.03
C LEU A 90 -5.74 -7.21 4.20
N VAL A 91 -5.14 -6.28 4.97
CA VAL A 91 -4.36 -6.63 6.17
C VAL A 91 -5.25 -7.24 7.24
N ARG A 92 -6.45 -6.67 7.46
CA ARG A 92 -7.41 -7.25 8.41
C ARG A 92 -7.76 -8.69 8.04
N ALA A 93 -8.10 -8.95 6.77
CA ALA A 93 -8.39 -10.30 6.29
C ALA A 93 -7.18 -11.23 6.44
N ALA A 94 -5.97 -10.75 6.16
CA ALA A 94 -4.75 -11.54 6.32
C ALA A 94 -4.46 -11.88 7.80
N LEU A 95 -4.68 -10.95 8.73
CA LEU A 95 -4.55 -11.18 10.17
C LEU A 95 -5.58 -12.20 10.67
N GLN A 96 -6.86 -12.04 10.30
CA GLN A 96 -7.94 -12.94 10.69
C GLN A 96 -7.75 -14.37 10.16
N ASN A 97 -7.02 -14.53 9.06
CA ASN A 97 -6.72 -15.83 8.45
C ASN A 97 -5.27 -16.28 8.72
N HIS A 98 -4.58 -15.63 9.66
CA HIS A 98 -3.25 -16.03 10.14
C HIS A 98 -2.18 -16.12 9.04
N LEU A 99 -2.29 -15.30 7.99
CA LEU A 99 -1.45 -15.38 6.78
C LEU A 99 -0.09 -14.68 6.90
N LEU A 100 0.10 -13.89 7.96
CA LEU A 100 1.36 -13.19 8.23
C LEU A 100 2.08 -13.91 9.38
N PRO A 101 3.14 -14.70 9.13
CA PRO A 101 3.70 -15.62 10.13
C PRO A 101 4.00 -14.98 11.50
N GLY A 102 4.59 -13.78 11.53
CA GLY A 102 4.90 -13.09 12.79
C GLY A 102 3.70 -12.45 13.49
N LEU A 103 2.57 -12.29 12.81
CA LEU A 103 1.32 -11.71 13.36
C LEU A 103 0.19 -12.76 13.43
N SER A 104 0.50 -14.02 13.18
CA SER A 104 -0.46 -15.11 12.98
C SER A 104 -1.13 -15.59 14.27
N HIS A 105 -0.60 -15.28 15.44
CA HIS A 105 -1.13 -15.78 16.71
C HIS A 105 -2.29 -14.94 17.27
N PHE A 106 -2.50 -13.71 16.81
CA PHE A 106 -3.55 -12.83 17.33
C PHE A 106 -4.95 -13.27 16.91
N ASP A 107 -5.93 -13.16 17.82
CA ASP A 107 -7.34 -13.51 17.60
C ASP A 107 -8.29 -12.31 17.80
N TRP A 108 -7.81 -11.23 18.43
CA TRP A 108 -8.54 -9.98 18.55
C TRP A 108 -7.88 -8.85 17.76
N ILE A 109 -8.68 -8.06 17.04
CA ILE A 109 -8.22 -6.94 16.20
C ILE A 109 -9.14 -5.74 16.41
N ARG A 110 -8.56 -4.60 16.78
CA ARG A 110 -9.21 -3.28 16.81
C ARG A 110 -8.59 -2.37 15.75
N GLN A 111 -9.43 -1.55 15.11
CA GLN A 111 -9.01 -0.60 14.07
C GLN A 111 -8.91 0.83 14.61
N GLU A 112 -8.21 1.71 13.89
CA GLU A 112 -8.21 3.17 14.09
C GLU A 112 -7.80 3.57 15.52
N VAL A 113 -6.64 3.07 15.97
CA VAL A 113 -6.20 3.15 17.36
C VAL A 113 -5.39 4.42 17.59
N GLY A 114 -5.89 5.30 18.47
CA GLY A 114 -5.20 6.53 18.85
C GLY A 114 -3.98 6.24 19.73
N VAL A 115 -2.83 6.80 19.35
CA VAL A 115 -1.57 6.71 20.10
C VAL A 115 -0.93 8.10 20.15
N GLY A 116 -1.04 8.77 21.30
CA GLY A 116 -0.59 10.15 21.46
C GLY A 116 -1.27 11.09 20.45
N LYS A 117 -0.49 11.68 19.53
CA LYS A 117 -0.99 12.56 18.45
C LYS A 117 -1.20 11.83 17.12
N SER A 118 -0.94 10.54 17.07
CA SER A 118 -1.05 9.68 15.89
C SER A 118 -2.25 8.76 15.99
N ARG A 119 -2.62 8.16 14.86
CA ARG A 119 -3.57 7.06 14.81
C ARG A 119 -2.97 5.96 13.94
N LEU A 120 -2.81 4.79 14.52
CA LEU A 120 -2.32 3.59 13.84
C LEU A 120 -3.52 2.76 13.36
N ASP A 121 -3.32 2.00 12.30
CA ASP A 121 -4.40 1.30 11.62
C ASP A 121 -5.01 0.17 12.48
N PHE A 122 -4.18 -0.56 13.23
CA PHE A 122 -4.65 -1.67 14.07
C PHE A 122 -3.94 -1.79 15.42
N LEU A 123 -4.66 -2.38 16.37
CA LEU A 123 -4.12 -3.07 17.55
C LEU A 123 -4.58 -4.53 17.46
N ALA A 124 -3.64 -5.45 17.35
CA ALA A 124 -3.89 -6.88 17.43
C ALA A 124 -3.49 -7.40 18.82
N ALA A 125 -4.29 -8.30 19.41
CA ALA A 125 -4.02 -8.79 20.75
C ALA A 125 -4.42 -10.26 20.93
N LYS A 126 -3.73 -10.94 21.87
CA LYS A 126 -4.06 -12.26 22.40
C LYS A 126 -3.34 -12.50 23.72
N ASP A 127 -4.03 -13.05 24.73
CA ASP A 127 -3.44 -13.44 26.02
C ASP A 127 -2.57 -12.35 26.68
N GLY A 128 -2.99 -11.09 26.58
CA GLY A 128 -2.27 -9.93 27.12
C GLY A 128 -1.06 -9.47 26.28
N GLN A 129 -0.73 -10.16 25.20
CA GLN A 129 0.22 -9.69 24.19
C GLN A 129 -0.50 -8.78 23.21
N GLU A 130 0.08 -7.61 22.95
CA GLU A 130 -0.46 -6.60 22.04
C GLU A 130 0.56 -6.25 20.97
N CYS A 131 0.09 -5.94 19.76
CA CYS A 131 0.90 -5.40 18.67
C CYS A 131 0.15 -4.27 17.97
N PHE A 132 0.78 -3.09 17.94
CA PHE A 132 0.31 -1.96 17.16
C PHE A 132 0.80 -2.08 15.73
N ILE A 133 -0.11 -1.96 14.76
CA ILE A 133 0.20 -2.21 13.35
C ILE A 133 -0.19 -0.99 12.52
N GLU A 134 0.77 -0.50 11.74
CA GLU A 134 0.56 0.48 10.68
C GLU A 134 0.53 -0.22 9.32
N VAL A 135 -0.31 0.25 8.40
CA VAL A 135 -0.44 -0.28 7.05
C VAL A 135 -0.05 0.78 6.03
N LYS A 136 0.72 0.36 5.01
CA LYS A 136 1.08 1.19 3.87
C LYS A 136 0.70 0.50 2.57
N ASN A 137 0.04 1.23 1.69
CA ASN A 137 -0.21 0.75 0.34
C ASN A 137 1.01 0.99 -0.56
N VAL A 138 1.42 -0.01 -1.32
CA VAL A 138 2.59 0.05 -2.20
C VAL A 138 2.22 -0.31 -3.63
N THR A 139 2.38 0.66 -4.53
CA THR A 139 2.12 0.51 -5.97
C THR A 139 3.34 0.82 -6.83
N LEU A 140 4.30 1.61 -6.32
CA LEU A 140 5.55 1.89 -7.01
C LEU A 140 6.41 0.61 -7.06
N CYS A 141 6.87 0.26 -8.26
CA CYS A 141 7.83 -0.83 -8.47
C CYS A 141 8.79 -0.43 -9.57
N LYS A 142 10.07 -0.73 -9.38
CA LYS A 142 11.12 -0.53 -10.37
C LYS A 142 12.03 -1.75 -10.35
N ASP A 143 12.28 -2.35 -11.51
CA ASP A 143 13.19 -3.50 -11.69
C ASP A 143 12.90 -4.66 -10.71
N GLY A 144 11.61 -4.97 -10.49
CA GLY A 144 11.17 -6.02 -9.57
C GLY A 144 11.22 -5.63 -8.08
N MET A 145 11.57 -4.40 -7.74
CA MET A 145 11.59 -3.90 -6.37
C MET A 145 10.38 -3.01 -6.10
N ALA A 146 9.48 -3.45 -5.22
CA ALA A 146 8.40 -2.61 -4.70
C ALA A 146 8.96 -1.56 -3.74
N MET A 147 8.51 -0.31 -3.86
CA MET A 147 9.11 0.81 -3.13
C MET A 147 8.06 1.69 -2.45
N PHE A 148 8.36 2.15 -1.24
CA PHE A 148 7.56 3.17 -0.56
C PHE A 148 8.45 4.25 0.08
N PRO A 149 8.06 5.54 0.01
CA PRO A 149 6.83 6.06 -0.61
C PRO A 149 7.00 6.42 -2.10
N ASP A 150 5.90 6.76 -2.78
CA ASP A 150 5.88 7.29 -4.15
C ASP A 150 5.97 8.84 -4.23
N SER A 151 6.05 9.47 -3.05
CA SER A 151 6.18 10.92 -2.83
C SER A 151 6.60 11.18 -1.37
N PRO A 152 7.29 12.30 -1.05
CA PRO A 152 7.68 12.61 0.34
C PRO A 152 6.50 12.58 1.33
N THR A 153 6.66 11.94 2.49
CA THR A 153 5.56 11.64 3.42
C THR A 153 5.88 11.97 4.89
N ALA A 154 5.69 13.23 5.27
CA ALA A 154 5.81 13.66 6.67
C ALA A 154 4.86 12.90 7.61
N ARG A 155 3.68 12.47 7.12
CA ARG A 155 2.76 11.64 7.91
C ARG A 155 3.31 10.24 8.13
N GLY A 156 3.85 9.59 7.09
CA GLY A 156 4.48 8.28 7.21
C GLY A 156 5.66 8.31 8.18
N GLN A 157 6.47 9.37 8.14
CA GLN A 157 7.57 9.59 9.07
C GLN A 157 7.09 9.66 10.54
N LYS A 158 6.03 10.43 10.84
CA LYS A 158 5.44 10.52 12.18
C LYS A 158 4.90 9.18 12.70
N HIS A 159 4.35 8.34 11.81
CA HIS A 159 3.86 7.02 12.20
C HIS A 159 5.03 6.08 12.55
N LEU A 160 6.16 6.17 11.83
CA LEU A 160 7.39 5.44 12.23
C LEU A 160 7.90 5.88 13.59
N ASP A 161 7.90 7.20 13.88
CA ASP A 161 8.27 7.70 15.21
C ASP A 161 7.35 7.15 16.30
N THR A 162 6.05 7.10 16.02
CA THR A 162 5.05 6.53 16.95
C THR A 162 5.32 5.05 17.23
N LEU A 163 5.63 4.25 16.20
CA LEU A 163 5.96 2.83 16.36
C LEU A 163 7.26 2.64 17.14
N MET A 164 8.28 3.45 16.90
CA MET A 164 9.52 3.44 17.68
C MET A 164 9.25 3.76 19.16
N GLU A 165 8.44 4.77 19.46
CA GLU A 165 8.07 5.11 20.84
C GLU A 165 7.34 3.96 21.56
N ILE A 166 6.48 3.22 20.84
CA ILE A 166 5.79 2.03 21.38
C ILE A 166 6.81 0.96 21.76
N VAL A 167 7.72 0.62 20.84
CA VAL A 167 8.71 -0.44 21.07
C VAL A 167 9.70 -0.06 22.18
N GLN A 168 10.14 1.19 22.22
CA GLN A 168 11.03 1.69 23.28
C GLN A 168 10.40 1.64 24.68
N LYS A 169 9.07 1.68 24.78
CA LYS A 169 8.32 1.51 26.05
C LYS A 169 8.07 0.05 26.41
N GLY A 170 8.65 -0.90 25.66
CA GLY A 170 8.49 -2.34 25.87
C GLY A 170 7.26 -2.94 25.19
N GLY A 171 6.54 -2.16 24.38
CA GLY A 171 5.45 -2.65 23.55
C GLY A 171 5.94 -3.30 22.26
N ARG A 172 5.01 -3.74 21.41
CA ARG A 172 5.31 -4.31 20.10
C ARG A 172 4.69 -3.45 19.00
N GLY A 173 5.48 -3.10 18.00
CA GLY A 173 5.07 -2.31 16.85
C GLY A 173 5.43 -3.01 15.55
N ALA A 174 4.53 -2.96 14.57
CA ALA A 174 4.75 -3.49 13.24
C ALA A 174 4.27 -2.51 12.16
N ILE A 175 4.89 -2.59 10.99
CA ILE A 175 4.42 -1.93 9.77
C ILE A 175 4.27 -2.97 8.65
N VAL A 176 3.14 -2.94 7.96
CA VAL A 176 2.80 -3.86 6.87
C VAL A 176 2.67 -3.08 5.57
N PHE A 177 3.59 -3.33 4.64
CA PHE A 177 3.56 -2.83 3.27
C PHE A 177 2.75 -3.77 2.39
N VAL A 178 1.58 -3.33 1.95
CA VAL A 178 0.69 -4.06 1.05
C VAL A 178 1.11 -3.78 -0.39
N VAL A 179 1.86 -4.71 -0.97
CA VAL A 179 2.31 -4.66 -2.36
C VAL A 179 1.18 -5.18 -3.26
N GLN A 180 0.40 -4.25 -3.80
CA GLN A 180 -0.77 -4.56 -4.64
C GLN A 180 -0.40 -4.81 -6.11
N ARG A 181 0.62 -5.65 -6.37
CA ARG A 181 1.08 -6.05 -7.70
C ARG A 181 1.97 -7.29 -7.64
N THR A 182 1.92 -8.13 -8.67
CA THR A 182 2.57 -9.45 -8.70
C THR A 182 3.98 -9.46 -9.31
N ASP A 183 4.36 -8.40 -9.99
CA ASP A 183 5.67 -8.25 -10.65
C ASP A 183 6.78 -7.76 -9.71
N ALA A 184 6.48 -7.57 -8.42
CA ALA A 184 7.47 -7.31 -7.38
C ALA A 184 8.04 -8.62 -6.80
N LEU A 185 9.35 -8.66 -6.63
CA LEU A 185 10.13 -9.77 -6.07
C LEU A 185 10.61 -9.48 -4.65
N ALA A 186 10.77 -8.21 -4.30
CA ALA A 186 11.21 -7.75 -2.99
C ALA A 186 10.62 -6.36 -2.69
N PHE A 187 10.79 -5.89 -1.45
CA PHE A 187 10.41 -4.56 -1.01
C PHE A 187 11.61 -3.76 -0.47
N CYS A 188 11.68 -2.46 -0.74
CA CYS A 188 12.60 -1.53 -0.08
C CYS A 188 11.98 -0.14 0.14
N ALA A 189 12.65 0.72 0.92
CA ALA A 189 12.28 2.13 1.00
C ALA A 189 12.76 2.89 -0.24
N ALA A 190 11.94 3.80 -0.74
CA ALA A 190 12.29 4.68 -1.86
C ALA A 190 13.20 5.84 -1.42
N SER A 191 14.46 5.54 -1.11
CA SER A 191 15.43 6.53 -0.59
C SER A 191 15.64 7.72 -1.54
N SER A 192 15.55 7.52 -2.85
CA SER A 192 15.65 8.59 -3.85
C SER A 192 14.43 9.53 -3.87
N ILE A 193 13.31 9.13 -3.25
CA ILE A 193 12.07 9.91 -3.19
C ILE A 193 11.92 10.57 -1.83
N ASP A 194 12.09 9.81 -0.74
CA ASP A 194 12.05 10.32 0.63
C ASP A 194 13.21 9.73 1.45
N PRO A 195 14.39 10.36 1.42
CA PRO A 195 15.56 9.91 2.17
C PRO A 195 15.31 9.84 3.68
N LEU A 196 14.50 10.77 4.21
CA LEU A 196 14.19 10.85 5.64
C LEU A 196 13.26 9.71 6.06
N TYR A 197 12.26 9.36 5.25
CA TYR A 197 11.45 8.17 5.50
C TYR A 197 12.30 6.90 5.46
N ALA A 198 13.19 6.76 4.48
CA ALA A 198 14.09 5.62 4.39
C ALA A 198 15.01 5.50 5.62
N GLN A 199 15.57 6.62 6.09
CA GLN A 199 16.34 6.69 7.34
C GLN A 199 15.50 6.26 8.55
N LYS A 200 14.29 6.80 8.71
CA LYS A 200 13.41 6.46 9.83
C LYS A 200 12.94 5.01 9.80
N LEU A 201 12.69 4.42 8.64
CA LEU A 201 12.31 3.02 8.52
C LEU A 201 13.45 2.11 8.98
N ARG A 202 14.68 2.47 8.61
CA ARG A 202 15.93 1.89 9.12
C ARG A 202 16.00 1.95 10.65
N SER A 203 15.83 3.14 11.22
CA SER A 203 15.85 3.32 12.67
C SER A 203 14.76 2.51 13.35
N ALA A 204 13.55 2.47 12.77
CA ALA A 204 12.44 1.69 13.29
C ALA A 204 12.79 0.20 13.38
N PHE A 205 13.38 -0.36 12.32
CA PHE A 205 13.89 -1.73 12.34
C PHE A 205 14.91 -1.95 13.46
N TYR A 206 15.91 -1.08 13.58
CA TYR A 206 16.94 -1.17 14.63
C TYR A 206 16.38 -1.08 16.05
N TYR A 207 15.33 -0.29 16.26
CA TYR A 207 14.64 -0.21 17.55
C TYR A 207 13.71 -1.40 17.82
N GLY A 208 13.52 -2.31 16.86
CA GLY A 208 12.71 -3.52 17.03
C GLY A 208 11.29 -3.43 16.46
N VAL A 209 10.99 -2.42 15.63
CA VAL A 209 9.74 -2.40 14.86
C VAL A 209 9.80 -3.47 13.79
N GLU A 210 8.79 -4.34 13.76
CA GLU A 210 8.70 -5.40 12.77
C GLU A 210 8.23 -4.86 11.42
N ILE A 211 8.85 -5.31 10.33
CA ILE A 211 8.52 -4.84 8.98
C ILE A 211 8.11 -6.04 8.13
N TYR A 212 6.90 -5.94 7.57
CA TYR A 212 6.33 -6.96 6.69
C TYR A 212 6.06 -6.36 5.31
N ALA A 213 6.38 -7.12 4.27
CA ALA A 213 5.90 -6.85 2.91
C ALA A 213 4.93 -7.99 2.51
N MET A 214 3.65 -7.65 2.36
CA MET A 214 2.60 -8.57 1.95
C MET A 214 2.26 -8.32 0.49
N GLN A 215 2.53 -9.30 -0.38
CA GLN A 215 2.10 -9.24 -1.77
C GLN A 215 0.70 -9.81 -1.91
N VAL A 216 -0.13 -9.07 -2.62
CA VAL A 216 -1.44 -9.52 -3.06
C VAL A 216 -1.47 -9.54 -4.59
N LYS A 217 -2.36 -10.36 -5.13
CA LYS A 217 -2.69 -10.46 -6.55
C LYS A 217 -4.06 -9.82 -6.80
N PRO A 218 -4.12 -8.56 -7.25
CA PRO A 218 -5.36 -7.96 -7.73
C PRO A 218 -5.76 -8.59 -9.06
N THR A 219 -7.06 -8.82 -9.23
CA THR A 219 -7.69 -9.31 -10.46
C THR A 219 -9.09 -8.68 -10.57
N PRO A 220 -9.73 -8.66 -11.75
CA PRO A 220 -11.13 -8.27 -11.89
C PRO A 220 -12.10 -8.99 -10.93
N GLU A 221 -11.80 -10.23 -10.55
CA GLU A 221 -12.65 -11.07 -9.70
C GLU A 221 -12.47 -10.79 -8.20
N GLY A 222 -11.34 -10.20 -7.81
CA GLY A 222 -11.01 -9.94 -6.42
C GLY A 222 -9.51 -9.76 -6.18
N ILE A 223 -9.15 -9.58 -4.90
CA ILE A 223 -7.76 -9.42 -4.46
C ILE A 223 -7.41 -10.63 -3.60
N PHE A 224 -6.35 -11.32 -3.99
CA PHE A 224 -5.92 -12.57 -3.37
C PHE A 224 -4.60 -12.38 -2.64
N PHE A 225 -4.46 -13.00 -1.45
CA PHE A 225 -3.14 -13.18 -0.85
C PHE A 225 -2.30 -14.08 -1.75
N GLU A 226 -1.09 -13.62 -2.06
CA GLU A 226 -0.10 -14.37 -2.82
C GLU A 226 0.98 -14.93 -1.89
N LYS A 227 1.78 -14.04 -1.29
CA LYS A 227 2.91 -14.40 -0.41
C LYS A 227 3.42 -13.19 0.37
N THR A 228 4.31 -13.42 1.32
CA THR A 228 5.20 -12.37 1.83
C THR A 228 6.38 -12.18 0.89
N LEU A 229 6.87 -10.93 0.79
CA LEU A 229 8.10 -10.61 0.06
C LEU A 229 9.25 -10.39 1.03
N PRO A 230 10.49 -10.73 0.61
CA PRO A 230 11.66 -10.31 1.35
C PRO A 230 11.75 -8.77 1.36
N VAL A 231 12.13 -8.23 2.52
CA VAL A 231 12.52 -6.83 2.67
C VAL A 231 14.02 -6.75 2.41
N ASN A 232 14.42 -5.97 1.42
CA ASN A 232 15.84 -5.80 1.10
C ASN A 232 16.48 -4.83 2.10
N TRP A 233 17.24 -5.41 3.04
CA TRP A 233 17.93 -4.68 4.09
C TRP A 233 19.26 -4.07 3.66
N GLU A 234 19.89 -4.56 2.58
CA GLU A 234 21.17 -4.03 2.10
C GLU A 234 21.02 -2.61 1.54
N LEU A 235 19.91 -2.35 0.83
CA LEU A 235 19.50 -0.99 0.44
C LEU A 235 19.06 -0.14 1.64
N LEU A 236 18.70 -0.78 2.75
CA LEU A 236 18.50 -0.17 4.05
C LEU A 236 19.78 -0.15 4.90
N ASN A 237 20.95 -0.58 4.44
CA ASN A 237 22.20 -0.55 5.24
C ASN A 237 23.29 0.34 4.65
N LEU A 238 23.04 1.03 3.52
CA LEU A 238 23.98 2.02 3.00
C LEU A 238 24.10 3.20 3.98
N GLU A 239 25.28 3.36 4.58
CA GLU A 239 25.66 4.48 5.44
C GLU A 239 25.66 5.83 4.72
N ASN A 240 25.52 5.86 3.38
CA ASN A 240 25.58 7.11 2.62
C ASN A 240 24.79 7.07 1.30
N PRO A 241 23.68 7.82 1.13
CA PRO A 241 22.92 7.88 -0.12
C PRO A 241 23.59 8.71 -1.24
N PHE A 242 24.79 9.25 -1.02
CA PHE A 242 25.47 10.15 -1.98
C PHE A 242 26.37 9.47 -3.02
N GLU A 243 26.58 8.15 -2.99
CA GLU A 243 27.48 7.48 -3.94
C GLU A 243 26.88 7.16 -5.32
N PHE A 244 25.59 7.45 -5.57
CA PHE A 244 24.99 7.27 -6.92
C PHE A 244 25.22 8.46 -7.88
N LYS A 245 26.30 9.23 -7.70
CA LYS A 245 26.77 10.22 -8.68
C LYS A 245 28.22 9.96 -9.08
N GLN A 246 28.44 8.93 -9.88
CA GLN A 246 29.48 8.88 -10.92
C GLN A 246 29.36 7.54 -11.64
N GLU A 247 28.70 7.55 -12.79
CA GLU A 247 29.00 6.74 -13.99
C GLU A 247 27.83 6.84 -14.97
N LEU A 248 27.72 8.02 -15.58
CA LEU A 248 27.20 8.20 -16.93
C LEU A 248 28.10 9.26 -17.57
N LEU A 249 29.18 8.78 -18.18
CA LEU A 249 29.84 9.46 -19.30
C LEU A 249 29.04 9.16 -20.57
#